data_AF-A0A257JEZ2-F1
#
_entry.id   AF-A0A257JEZ2-F1
#
_cell.length_a   1.000
_cell.length_b   1.000
_cell.length_c   1.000
_cell.angle_alpha   90.00
_cell.angle_beta   90.00
_cell.angle_gamma   90.00
#
_symmetry.space_group_name_H-M   'P 1'
#
loop_
_entity.id
_entity.type
_entity.pdbx_description
1 polymer ?
#
loop_
_entity_poly.entity_id
_entity_poly.type
_entity_poly.pdbx_seq_one_letter_code
_entity_poly.pdbx_strand_id
1 'polypeptide(L)' 'GFLIFIPFLIIDMIVASVLMSLGMMMLSPVLVSLPFKLMLFVLADGWNLLLGSLAASFAT' A
#
# COMPACT_ATOMS: atom_id res chain seq x y z
N GLY A 1 -8.61 9.55 3.15
CA GLY A 1 -7.36 9.62 2.36
C GLY A 1 -6.15 9.13 3.14
N PHE A 2 -5.62 9.94 4.05
CA PHE A 2 -4.37 9.66 4.77
C PHE A 2 -4.32 8.30 5.49
N LEU A 3 -5.38 7.94 6.23
CA LEU A 3 -5.45 6.66 6.95
C LEU A 3 -5.40 5.44 6.04
N ILE A 4 -5.94 5.54 4.81
CA ILE A 4 -5.92 4.45 3.82
C ILE A 4 -4.51 4.28 3.24
N PHE A 5 -3.67 5.33 3.25
CA PHE A 5 -2.31 5.30 2.71
C PHE A 5 -1.29 4.65 3.65
N ILE A 6 -1.51 4.71 4.97
CA ILE A 6 -0.60 4.15 5.99
C ILE A 6 -0.20 2.69 5.73
N PRO A 7 -1.13 1.73 5.51
CA PRO A 7 -0.74 0.34 5.27
C PRO A 7 0.16 0.15 4.04
N PHE A 8 -0.05 0.94 2.98
CA PHE A 8 0.80 0.90 1.79
C PHE A 8 2.20 1.44 2.05
N LEU A 9 2.30 2.50 2.85
CA LEU A 9 3.57 3.11 3.25
C LEU A 9 4.39 2.13 4.11
N ILE A 10 3.73 1.39 5.00
CA ILE A 10 4.37 0.31 5.78
C ILE A 10 4.96 -0.75 4.86
N ILE A 11 4.22 -1.20 3.83
CA ILE A 11 4.73 -2.17 2.85
C ILE A 11 5.99 -1.61 2.16
N ASP A 12 5.96 -0.36 1.71
CA ASP A 12 7.11 0.25 1.03
C ASP A 12 8.37 0.30 1.91
N MET A 13 8.22 0.70 3.18
CA MET A 13 9.35 0.76 4.11
C MET A 13 9.90 -0.64 4.42
N ILE A 14 9.02 -1.63 4.61
CA ILE A 14 9.44 -3.02 4.86
C ILE A 14 10.19 -3.56 3.64
N VAL A 15 9.62 -3.44 2.44
CA VAL A 15 10.24 -3.96 1.21
C VAL A 15 11.58 -3.26 0.93
N ALA A 16 11.67 -1.94 1.13
CA ALA A 16 12.92 -1.21 1.01
C ALA A 16 13.98 -1.69 2.00
N SER A 17 13.61 -1.90 3.28
CA SER A 17 14.54 -2.37 4.31
C SER A 17 15.08 -3.78 4.03
N VAL A 18 14.23 -4.68 3.51
CA VAL A 18 14.61 -6.04 3.14
C VAL A 18 15.55 -6.03 1.93
N LEU A 19 15.24 -5.24 0.89
CA LEU A 19 16.11 -5.13 -0.29
C LEU A 19 17.47 -4.52 0.04
N MET A 20 17.50 -3.50 0.91
CA MET A 20 18.74 -2.92 1.42
C MET A 20 19.55 -3.96 2.22
N SER A 21 18.89 -4.76 3.06
CA SER A 21 19.54 -5.85 3.81
C SER A 21 20.10 -6.96 2.92
N LEU A 22 19.51 -7.19 1.74
CA LEU A 22 19.98 -8.17 0.75
C LEU A 22 21.12 -7.62 -0.12
N GLY A 23 21.52 -6.35 0.05
CA GLY A 23 22.53 -5.69 -0.78
C GLY A 23 22.06 -5.32 -2.18
N MET A 24 20.76 -5.44 -2.48
CA MET A 24 20.19 -5.17 -3.80
C MET A 24 19.79 -3.69 -3.95
N MET A 25 20.78 -2.80 -4.05
CA MET A 25 20.55 -1.34 -4.16
C MET A 25 20.03 -0.87 -5.53
N MET A 26 20.21 -1.68 -6.58
CA MET A 26 19.83 -1.32 -7.95
C MET A 26 18.40 -1.72 -8.32
N LEU A 27 17.80 -2.62 -7.55
CA LEU A 27 16.40 -3.01 -7.73
C LEU A 27 15.52 -1.97 -7.04
N SER A 28 14.65 -1.33 -7.82
CA SER A 28 13.69 -0.37 -7.28
C SER A 28 12.73 -1.09 -6.31
N PRO A 29 12.67 -0.67 -5.03
CA PRO A 29 11.75 -1.26 -4.05
C PRO A 29 10.28 -1.15 -4.45
N VAL A 30 9.95 -0.15 -5.28
CA VAL A 30 8.59 0.11 -5.75
C VAL A 30 8.06 -1.03 -6.62
N LEU A 31 8.90 -1.60 -7.49
CA LEU A 31 8.49 -2.71 -8.37
C LEU A 31 8.22 -3.98 -7.56
N VAL A 32 9.00 -4.19 -6.50
CA VAL A 32 8.84 -5.34 -5.61
C VAL A 32 7.63 -5.14 -4.70
N SER A 33 7.37 -3.92 -4.21
CA SER A 33 6.25 -3.64 -3.31
C SER A 33 4.88 -3.63 -4.01
N LEU A 34 4.84 -3.32 -5.31
CA LEU A 34 3.60 -3.20 -6.11
C LEU A 34 2.68 -4.44 -6.04
N PRO A 35 3.13 -5.68 -6.29
CA PRO A 35 2.27 -6.87 -6.16
C PRO A 35 1.75 -7.06 -4.72
N PHE A 36 2.55 -6.77 -3.69
CA PHE A 36 2.11 -6.87 -2.29
C PHE A 36 1.04 -5.84 -1.94
N LYS A 37 1.18 -4.60 -2.43
CA LYS A 37 0.17 -3.56 -2.28
C LYS A 37 -1.15 -3.97 -2.92
N LEU A 38 -1.10 -4.48 -4.15
CA LEU A 38 -2.30 -4.94 -4.86
C LEU A 38 -2.95 -6.12 -4.14
N MET A 39 -2.16 -7.08 -3.66
CA MET A 39 -2.68 -8.20 -2.87
C MET A 39 -3.38 -7.70 -1.60
N LEU A 40 -2.74 -6.83 -0.81
CA LEU A 40 -3.36 -6.26 0.39
C LEU A 40 -4.65 -5.50 0.07
N PHE A 41 -4.63 -4.70 -1.00
CA PHE A 41 -5.78 -3.91 -1.41
C PHE A 41 -6.97 -4.78 -1.83
N VAL A 42 -6.74 -5.88 -2.54
CA VAL A 42 -7.80 -6.83 -2.91
C VAL A 42 -8.29 -7.61 -1.69
N LEU A 43 -7.39 -8.09 -0.83
CA LEU A 43 -7.75 -8.85 0.38
C LEU A 43 -8.54 -8.02 1.39
N ALA A 44 -8.24 -6.73 1.49
CA ALA A 44 -8.94 -5.80 2.38
C ALA A 44 -10.24 -5.26 1.78
N ASP A 45 -10.68 -5.74 0.61
CA ASP A 45 -11.82 -5.19 -0.13
C ASP A 45 -11.72 -3.66 -0.32
N GLY A 46 -10.54 -3.21 -0.73
CA GLY A 46 -10.15 -1.80 -0.69
C GLY A 46 -11.00 -0.88 -1.56
N TRP A 47 -11.63 -1.40 -2.62
CA TRP A 47 -12.58 -0.63 -3.43
C TRP A 47 -13.84 -0.26 -2.64
N ASN A 48 -14.43 -1.20 -1.90
CA ASN A 48 -15.59 -0.93 -1.04
C ASN A 48 -15.23 0.04 0.10
N LEU A 49 -14.05 -0.12 0.71
CA LEU A 49 -13.57 0.81 1.74
C LEU A 49 -13.37 2.23 1.20
N LEU A 50 -12.76 2.37 0.01
CA LEU A 50 -12.56 3.67 -0.62
C LEU A 50 -13.89 4.34 -0.97
N LEU A 51 -14.77 3.64 -1.69
CA LEU A 51 -16.05 4.17 -2.13
C LEU A 51 -16.96 4.48 -0.94
N GLY A 52 -17.01 3.60 0.07
CA GLY A 52 -17.77 3.82 1.30
C GLY A 52 -17.27 5.04 2.07
N SER A 53 -15.95 5.19 2.22
CA SER A 53 -15.36 6.36 2.90
C SER A 53 -15.61 7.67 2.15
N LEU A 54 -15.61 7.63 0.81
CA LEU A 54 -15.92 8.79 -0.03
C LEU A 54 -17.40 9.14 0.07
N ALA A 55 -18.30 8.18 -0.12
CA ALA A 55 -19.74 8.39 -0.03
C ALA A 55 -20.16 8.95 1.34
N ALA A 56 -19.60 8.41 2.43
CA ALA A 56 -19.84 8.91 3.78
C ALA A 56 -19.31 10.34 3.98
N SER A 57 -18.24 10.74 3.27
CA SER A 57 -17.69 12.10 3.34
C SER A 57 -18.55 13.13 2.60
N PHE A 58 -19.35 12.72 1.61
CA PHE A 58 -20.26 13.60 0.87
C PHE A 58 -21.69 13.58 1.42
N ALA A 59 -22.06 12.57 2.21
CA ALA A 59 -23.34 12.48 2.91
C ALA A 59 -23.33 13.38 4.16
N THR A 60 -23.36 14.68 3.91
CA THR A 60 -23.75 15.77 4.83
C THR A 60 -24.81 16.58 4.12
#